data_AF-I3SV92-F1
#
_entry.id   AF-I3SV92-F1
#
_cell.length_a   1.000
_cell.length_b   1.000
_cell.length_c   1.000
_cell.angle_alpha   90.00
_cell.angle_beta   90.00
_cell.angle_gamma   90.00
#
_symmetry.space_group_name_H-M   'P 1'
#
loop_
_entity.id
_entity.type
_entity.pdbx_description
1 polymer ?
#
loop_
_entity_poly.entity_id
_entity_poly.type
_entity_poly.pdbx_seq_one_letter_code
_entity_poly.pdbx_strand_id
1 'polypeptide(L)'
;MEAMSHRMYIDDSMKLVGKLLFGMEKGPEVLSSVRPAGQPVVDDWDCLKTLVRTFETYCGSLSQYGMKHMRSFANFCNAGIQKEQMAEASAQACVSVPSSPWSSLQRGFSA
;
A
#
# COMPACT_ATOMS: atom_id res chain seq x y z
N MET A 1 -5.87 -21.04 6.80
CA MET A 1 -6.82 -19.91 6.92
C MET A 1 -6.10 -18.56 7.06
N GLU A 2 -5.05 -18.48 7.88
CA GLU A 2 -4.27 -17.24 8.11
C GLU A 2 -3.78 -16.56 6.82
N ALA A 3 -3.28 -17.32 5.85
CA ALA A 3 -2.84 -16.77 4.57
C ALA A 3 -3.96 -16.07 3.80
N MET A 4 -5.17 -16.64 3.75
CA MET A 4 -6.32 -16.01 3.05
C MET A 4 -6.82 -14.77 3.80
N SER A 5 -6.85 -14.82 5.14
CA SER A 5 -7.19 -13.66 5.96
C SER A 5 -6.21 -12.51 5.75
N HIS A 6 -4.91 -12.80 5.72
CA HIS A 6 -3.87 -11.82 5.41
C HIS A 6 -4.03 -11.22 3.99
N ARG A 7 -4.27 -12.07 2.98
CA ARG A 7 -4.48 -11.60 1.59
C ARG A 7 -5.67 -10.65 1.47
N MET A 8 -6.80 -11.05 2.05
CA MET A 8 -8.03 -10.24 2.05
C MET A 8 -7.80 -8.91 2.78
N TYR A 9 -7.17 -8.96 3.95
CA TYR A 9 -6.85 -7.76 4.72
C TYR A 9 -5.96 -6.78 3.94
N ILE A 10 -4.89 -7.25 3.29
CA ILE A 10 -4.01 -6.39 2.50
C ILE A 10 -4.75 -5.79 1.29
N ASP A 11 -5.53 -6.59 0.56
CA ASP A 11 -6.31 -6.10 -0.58
C ASP A 11 -7.35 -5.04 -0.15
N ASP A 12 -8.08 -5.28 0.94
CA ASP A 12 -9.10 -4.37 1.46
C ASP A 12 -8.48 -3.08 2.01
N SER A 13 -7.37 -3.20 2.75
CA SER A 13 -6.62 -2.05 3.27
C SER A 13 -6.13 -1.16 2.13
N MET A 14 -5.57 -1.74 1.08
CA MET A 14 -5.08 -0.96 -0.07
C MET A 14 -6.21 -0.26 -0.82
N LYS A 15 -7.34 -0.96 -1.00
CA LYS A 15 -8.54 -0.38 -1.60
C LYS A 15 -9.08 0.78 -0.78
N LEU A 16 -9.08 0.66 0.55
CA LEU A 16 -9.55 1.72 1.43
C LEU A 16 -8.59 2.91 1.46
N VAL A 17 -7.28 2.69 1.52
CA VAL A 17 -6.27 3.76 1.40
C VAL A 17 -6.46 4.55 0.10
N GLY A 18 -6.61 3.87 -1.05
CA GLY A 18 -6.84 4.55 -2.32
C GLY A 18 -8.11 5.41 -2.32
N LYS A 19 -9.20 4.94 -1.67
CA LYS A 19 -10.43 5.72 -1.52
C LYS A 19 -10.29 6.91 -0.58
N LEU A 20 -9.51 6.78 0.50
CA LEU A 20 -9.26 7.88 1.44
C LEU A 20 -8.43 8.98 0.79
N LEU A 21 -7.43 8.61 -0.03
CA LEU A 21 -6.53 9.57 -0.69
C LEU A 21 -7.17 10.29 -1.89
N PHE A 22 -8.00 9.59 -2.67
CA PHE A 22 -8.48 10.10 -3.96
C PHE A 22 -10.00 10.12 -4.12
N GLY A 23 -10.76 9.60 -3.15
CA GLY A 23 -12.20 9.46 -3.22
C GLY A 23 -12.66 8.14 -3.84
N MET A 24 -13.98 7.91 -3.81
CA MET A 24 -14.60 6.62 -4.15
C MET A 24 -14.46 6.22 -5.62
N GLU A 25 -14.47 7.19 -6.53
CA GLU A 25 -14.39 6.97 -7.98
C GLU A 25 -12.92 6.93 -8.45
N LYS A 26 -12.14 7.96 -8.12
CA LYS A 26 -10.75 8.09 -8.58
C LYS A 26 -9.78 7.15 -7.87
N GLY A 27 -10.07 6.72 -6.65
CA GLY A 27 -9.22 5.79 -5.90
C GLY A 27 -8.94 4.49 -6.66
N PRO A 28 -9.96 3.72 -7.07
CA PRO A 28 -9.79 2.53 -7.90
C PRO A 28 -9.03 2.76 -9.22
N GLU A 29 -9.27 3.90 -9.89
CA GLU A 29 -8.57 4.27 -11.14
C GLU A 29 -7.06 4.46 -10.89
N VAL A 30 -6.69 5.24 -9.86
CA VAL A 30 -5.29 5.46 -9.50
C VAL A 30 -4.61 4.15 -9.08
N LEU A 31 -5.28 3.30 -8.30
CA LEU A 31 -4.73 2.01 -7.85
C LEU A 31 -4.37 1.06 -9.01
N SER A 32 -5.17 1.08 -10.07
CA SER A 32 -5.07 0.16 -11.22
C SER A 32 -4.32 0.74 -12.42
N SER A 33 -4.04 2.05 -12.41
CA SER A 33 -3.39 2.75 -13.51
C SER A 33 -2.06 2.11 -13.90
N VAL A 34 -1.85 2.00 -15.22
CA VAL A 34 -0.65 1.44 -15.84
C VAL A 34 -0.05 2.50 -16.74
N ARG A 35 1.23 2.81 -16.51
CA ARG A 35 1.96 3.76 -17.36
C ARG A 35 2.19 3.19 -18.77
N PRO A 36 2.32 4.06 -19.79
CA PRO A 36 2.71 3.65 -21.12
C PRO A 36 3.99 2.80 -21.12
N ALA A 37 4.08 1.84 -22.05
CA ALA A 37 5.26 1.01 -22.19
C ALA A 37 6.52 1.86 -22.43
N GLY A 38 7.61 1.50 -21.77
CA GLY A 38 8.88 2.23 -21.82
C GLY A 38 9.04 3.31 -20.74
N GLN A 39 7.99 3.67 -20.00
CA GLN A 39 8.12 4.55 -18.84
C GLN A 39 8.51 3.78 -17.57
N PRO A 40 9.26 4.42 -16.64
CA PRO A 40 9.51 3.83 -15.34
C PRO A 40 8.22 3.71 -14.53
N VAL A 41 8.16 2.69 -13.67
CA VAL A 41 7.01 2.41 -12.81
C VAL A 41 6.72 3.58 -11.85
N VAL A 42 7.78 4.16 -11.29
CA VAL A 42 7.73 5.32 -10.40
C VAL A 42 8.83 6.31 -10.79
N ASP A 43 8.57 7.60 -10.63
CA ASP A 43 9.59 8.64 -10.86
C ASP A 43 10.50 8.84 -9.65
N ASP A 44 9.95 8.71 -8.44
CA ASP A 44 10.67 8.82 -7.17
C ASP A 44 10.68 7.47 -6.41
N TRP A 45 11.83 6.80 -6.45
CA TRP A 45 12.04 5.51 -5.78
C TRP A 45 12.16 5.63 -4.26
N ASP A 46 12.58 6.78 -3.75
CA ASP A 46 12.66 7.02 -2.30
C ASP A 46 11.27 7.28 -1.73
N CYS A 47 10.40 7.97 -2.49
CA CYS A 47 8.97 8.03 -2.20
C CYS A 47 8.38 6.61 -2.13
N LEU A 48 8.64 5.75 -3.14
CA LEU A 48 8.09 4.40 -3.17
C LEU A 48 8.41 3.62 -1.89
N LYS A 49 9.70 3.60 -1.50
CA LYS A 49 10.14 2.94 -0.27
C LYS A 49 9.52 3.56 0.98
N THR A 50 9.41 4.88 1.02
CA THR A 50 8.82 5.61 2.14
C THR A 50 7.34 5.28 2.31
N LEU A 51 6.56 5.26 1.23
CA LEU A 51 5.14 4.93 1.30
C LEU A 51 4.90 3.47 1.66
N VAL A 52 5.72 2.54 1.16
CA VAL A 52 5.67 1.12 1.55
C VAL A 52 5.93 0.94 3.05
N ARG A 53 7.03 1.52 3.57
CA ARG A 53 7.35 1.46 5.01
C ARG A 53 6.25 2.11 5.86
N THR A 54 5.70 3.22 5.39
CA THR A 54 4.62 3.93 6.08
C THR A 54 3.38 3.06 6.16
N PHE A 55 2.96 2.45 5.04
CA PHE A 55 1.87 1.48 5.04
C PHE A 55 2.12 0.34 6.01
N GLU A 56 3.28 -0.31 5.93
CA GLU A 56 3.61 -1.46 6.78
C GLU A 56 3.67 -1.11 8.27
N THR A 57 3.98 0.14 8.62
CA THR A 57 3.96 0.62 10.01
C THR A 57 2.54 0.58 10.61
N TYR A 58 1.51 0.87 9.82
CA TYR A 58 0.12 0.90 10.28
C TYR A 58 -0.65 -0.39 9.97
N CYS A 59 -0.31 -1.05 8.87
CA CYS A 59 -1.06 -2.19 8.33
C CYS A 59 -0.31 -3.53 8.50
N GLY A 60 0.91 -3.53 9.03
CA GLY A 60 1.74 -4.74 9.12
C GLY A 60 2.39 -5.11 7.79
N SER A 61 3.19 -6.17 7.81
CA SER A 61 4.00 -6.58 6.65
C SER A 61 3.14 -6.87 5.43
N LEU A 62 3.64 -6.51 4.23
CA LEU A 62 3.03 -6.91 2.96
C LEU A 62 3.14 -8.41 2.68
N SER A 63 4.16 -9.07 3.26
CA SER A 63 4.65 -10.38 2.84
C SER A 63 4.92 -10.46 1.32
N GLN A 64 5.22 -11.64 0.81
CA GLN A 64 5.39 -11.84 -0.65
C GLN A 64 4.10 -11.56 -1.43
N TYR A 65 2.93 -11.74 -0.81
CA TYR A 65 1.65 -11.50 -1.49
C TYR A 65 1.42 -10.02 -1.78
N GLY A 66 1.63 -9.16 -0.79
CA GLY A 66 1.34 -7.73 -0.86
C GLY A 66 2.21 -6.98 -1.86
N MET A 67 3.32 -7.57 -2.31
CA MET A 67 4.16 -7.02 -3.39
C MET A 67 3.40 -6.83 -4.71
N LYS A 68 2.23 -7.49 -4.90
CA LYS A 68 1.32 -7.18 -6.02
C LYS A 68 0.85 -5.72 -6.06
N HIS A 69 0.85 -5.04 -4.90
CA HIS A 69 0.40 -3.65 -4.73
C HIS A 69 1.52 -2.61 -4.91
N MET A 70 2.75 -3.02 -5.26
CA MET A 70 3.86 -2.10 -5.51
C MET A 70 3.53 -1.03 -6.55
N ARG A 71 2.75 -1.38 -7.58
CA ARG A 71 2.28 -0.40 -8.57
C ARG A 71 1.31 0.62 -7.97
N SER A 72 0.49 0.23 -7.01
CA SER A 72 -0.41 1.16 -6.32
C SER A 72 0.36 2.18 -5.51
N PHE A 73 1.39 1.77 -4.76
CA PHE A 73 2.30 2.69 -4.08
C PHE A 73 3.05 3.61 -5.05
N ALA A 74 3.51 3.07 -6.18
CA ALA A 74 4.13 3.86 -7.23
C ALA A 74 3.18 4.93 -7.79
N ASN A 75 1.92 4.55 -8.04
CA ASN A 75 0.90 5.49 -8.52
C ASN A 75 0.61 6.59 -7.50
N PHE A 76 0.66 6.29 -6.19
CA PHE A 76 0.55 7.31 -5.15
C PHE A 76 1.71 8.30 -5.20
N CYS A 77 2.95 7.82 -5.34
CA CYS A 77 4.12 8.68 -5.52
C CYS A 77 4.03 9.55 -6.77
N ASN A 78 3.64 8.94 -7.90
CA ASN A 78 3.46 9.66 -9.17
C ASN A 78 2.30 10.69 -9.10
N ALA A 79 1.36 10.52 -8.18
CA ALA A 79 0.29 11.48 -7.89
C ALA A 79 0.68 12.53 -6.83
N GLY A 80 1.91 12.51 -6.32
CA GLY A 80 2.43 13.48 -5.37
C GLY A 80 2.04 13.24 -3.91
N ILE A 81 1.57 12.03 -3.56
CA ILE A 81 1.22 11.69 -2.18
C ILE A 81 2.45 11.70 -1.30
N GLN A 82 2.36 12.45 -0.20
CA GLN A 82 3.41 12.55 0.80
C GLN A 82 3.25 11.51 1.91
N LYS A 83 4.34 11.30 2.65
CA LYS A 83 4.40 10.36 3.77
C LYS A 83 3.28 10.60 4.78
N GLU A 84 2.99 11.85 5.11
CA GLU A 84 2.02 12.23 6.13
C GLU A 84 0.59 11.86 5.71
N GLN A 85 0.24 12.10 4.44
CA GLN A 85 -1.05 11.71 3.87
C GLN A 85 -1.21 10.18 3.86
N MET A 86 -0.14 9.47 3.52
CA MET A 86 -0.13 8.01 3.54
C MET A 86 -0.27 7.46 4.97
N ALA A 87 0.40 8.09 5.94
CA ALA A 87 0.30 7.71 7.34
C ALA A 87 -1.12 7.87 7.87
N GLU A 88 -1.76 9.02 7.59
CA GLU A 88 -3.14 9.28 8.01
C GLU A 88 -4.13 8.29 7.35
N ALA A 89 -4.04 8.11 6.03
CA ALA A 89 -4.89 7.17 5.32
C ALA A 89 -4.70 5.72 5.79
N SER A 90 -3.45 5.31 6.05
CA SER A 90 -3.16 3.96 6.53
C SER A 90 -3.65 3.75 7.97
N ALA A 91 -3.49 4.73 8.85
CA ALA A 91 -4.00 4.67 10.22
C ALA A 91 -5.53 4.55 10.26
N GLN A 92 -6.24 5.25 9.38
CA GLN A 92 -7.69 5.12 9.24
C GLN A 92 -8.12 3.79 8.61
N ALA A 93 -7.35 3.29 7.62
CA ALA A 93 -7.69 2.05 6.94
C ALA A 93 -7.39 0.80 7.78
N CYS A 94 -6.37 0.84 8.63
CA CYS A 94 -5.79 -0.32 9.29
C CYS A 94 -5.98 -0.29 10.81
N VAL A 95 -7.22 -0.14 11.27
CA VAL A 95 -7.56 -0.02 12.71
C VAL A 95 -7.13 -1.25 13.52
N SER A 96 -7.19 -2.45 12.92
CA SER A 96 -6.71 -3.68 13.55
C SER A 96 -5.95 -4.54 12.55
N VAL A 97 -4.64 -4.67 12.74
CA VAL A 97 -3.81 -5.59 11.96
C VAL A 97 -4.08 -7.03 12.42
N PRO A 98 -4.41 -7.97 11.53
CA PRO A 98 -4.63 -9.36 11.90
C PRO A 98 -3.37 -9.93 12.58
N SER A 99 -3.56 -10.57 13.74
CA SER A 99 -2.48 -11.30 14.42
C SER A 99 -2.15 -12.57 13.64
N SER A 100 -1.33 -12.44 12.61
CA SER A 100 -0.87 -13.56 11.78
C SER A 100 0.65 -13.48 11.57
N PRO A 101 1.33 -14.61 11.37
CA PRO A 101 2.76 -14.62 11.04
C PRO A 101 3.08 -13.80 9.78
N TRP A 102 2.12 -13.69 8.85
CA TRP A 102 2.26 -12.99 7.57
C TRP A 102 2.25 -11.46 7.72
N SER A 103 1.62 -10.95 8.78
CA SER A 103 1.55 -9.51 9.05
C SER A 103 2.71 -9.02 9.94
N SER A 104 3.57 -9.93 10.40
CA SER A 104 4.65 -9.62 11.35
C SER A 104 5.78 -8.81 10.72
N LEU A 105 6.22 -7.76 11.43
CA LEU A 105 7.37 -6.93 11.07
C LEU A 105 8.68 -7.39 11.73
N GLN A 106 8.71 -8.55 12.42
CA GLN A 106 9.92 -9.03 13.11
C GLN A 106 11.13 -9.23 12.18
N ARG A 107 10.87 -9.47 10.88
CA ARG A 107 11.93 -9.62 9.86
C ARG A 107 12.23 -8.31 9.12
N GLY A 108 11.73 -7.18 9.62
CA GLY A 108 11.88 -5.87 9.01
C GLY A 108 10.78 -5.53 8.02
N PHE A 109 10.98 -4.40 7.34
CA PHE A 109 10.11 -3.87 6.30
C PHE A 109 10.47 -4.45 4.93
N SER A 110 9.51 -4.43 4.01
CA SER A 110 9.69 -4.90 2.63
C SER A 110 10.54 -3.94 1.77
N ALA A 111 10.72 -2.71 2.21
CA ALA A 111 11.46 -1.65 1.52
C ALA A 111 12.60 -1.10 2.36
#